data_AF-A0A3P8PI87-F1
#
_entry.id   AF-A0A3P8PI87-F1
#
_cell.length_a   1.000
_cell.length_b   1.000
_cell.length_c   1.000
_cell.angle_alpha   90.00
_cell.angle_beta   90.00
_cell.angle_gamma   90.00
#
_symmetry.space_group_name_H-M   'P 1'
#
loop_
_entity.id
_entity.type
_entity.pdbx_description
1 polymer ?
#
loop_
_entity_poly.entity_id
_entity_poly.type
_entity_poly.pdbx_seq_one_letter_code
_entity_poly.pdbx_strand_id
1 'polypeptide(L)'
;MQRKHQSLCQLLDVILEVQRIPLKDRTRMTSTVCASLTFGATFFSGPFVKSFCVSPEFLDDFYMKYGSLIPLRKNDVLRHLKGKFYTGLSDRKNTVLSEVTSYRAAILQKPVRSFQVVYKKHTLTLDDLLTLADQNWLNDQVMNMYGELIMDSSHQKVHFLNSFFHRQLMTKGYDGVKRWTKQVDLFSKRLLLVPIHLEVHWCLVTADIVQKKICLYDSQGNGLQKNILKYLMTEAKEKKQTAFESGWTVAFDEKVPQQTNENDCGVFVLEYSRCLALTRPLHFSQKDIPKIRKRIYKELCDCKLHEQD
;
A
#
# COMPACT_ATOMS: atom_id res chain seq x y z
N MET A 1 -11.53 27.05 8.56
CA MET A 1 -12.51 26.05 9.02
C MET A 1 -13.40 25.45 7.91
N GLN A 2 -13.12 25.68 6.62
CA GLN A 2 -13.99 25.26 5.50
C GLN A 2 -13.47 24.09 4.64
N ARG A 3 -12.35 23.44 4.98
CA ARG A 3 -11.80 22.31 4.19
C ARG A 3 -12.06 20.90 4.77
N LYS A 4 -12.70 20.78 5.95
CA LYS A 4 -13.11 19.48 6.52
C LYS A 4 -14.47 18.99 6.03
N HIS A 5 -15.22 19.82 5.31
CA HIS A 5 -16.57 19.48 4.85
C HIS A 5 -16.61 18.81 3.46
N GLN A 6 -15.52 18.85 2.71
CA GLN A 6 -15.50 18.39 1.32
C GLN A 6 -15.13 16.91 1.17
N SER A 7 -14.51 16.28 2.18
CA SER A 7 -14.22 14.84 2.21
C SER A 7 -15.37 13.96 2.71
N LEU A 8 -16.41 14.56 3.31
CA LEU A 8 -17.61 13.85 3.78
C LEU A 8 -18.65 13.65 2.66
N CYS A 9 -18.68 14.52 1.65
CA CYS A 9 -19.63 14.40 0.54
C CYS A 9 -19.27 13.27 -0.44
N GLN A 10 -17.98 13.00 -0.67
CA GLN A 10 -17.55 11.93 -1.58
C GLN A 10 -17.75 10.51 -1.00
N LEU A 11 -17.91 10.39 0.32
CA LEU A 11 -18.23 9.10 0.98
C LEU A 11 -19.73 8.76 0.92
N LEU A 12 -20.58 9.77 0.69
CA LEU A 12 -22.03 9.60 0.56
C LEU A 12 -22.44 9.12 -0.84
N ASP A 13 -21.70 9.50 -1.88
CA ASP A 13 -21.99 9.07 -3.26
C ASP A 13 -21.71 7.57 -3.47
N VAL A 14 -20.68 7.03 -2.81
CA VAL A 14 -20.38 5.59 -2.79
C VAL A 14 -21.46 4.78 -2.07
N ILE A 15 -22.18 5.38 -1.11
CA ILE A 15 -23.29 4.73 -0.39
C ILE A 15 -24.56 4.70 -1.25
N LEU A 16 -24.78 5.71 -2.11
CA LEU A 16 -25.96 5.81 -2.96
C LEU A 16 -25.86 4.94 -4.22
N GLU A 17 -24.65 4.74 -4.75
CA GLU A 17 -24.42 3.95 -5.97
C GLU A 17 -24.57 2.42 -5.74
N VAL A 18 -24.41 1.96 -4.50
CA VAL A 18 -24.51 0.54 -4.12
C VAL A 18 -25.96 0.04 -3.98
N GLN A 19 -26.97 0.93 -3.88
CA GLN A 19 -28.34 0.50 -3.54
C GLN A 19 -29.37 0.48 -4.68
N ARG A 20 -29.11 0.99 -5.90
CA ARG A 20 -30.11 1.03 -7.01
C ARG A 20 -31.56 1.32 -6.54
N ILE A 21 -31.74 2.35 -5.71
CA ILE A 21 -33.07 2.74 -5.23
C ILE A 21 -33.66 3.74 -6.23
N PRO A 22 -34.89 3.53 -6.74
CA PRO A 22 -35.55 4.49 -7.63
C PRO A 22 -35.78 5.86 -6.98
N LEU A 23 -35.62 6.92 -7.78
CA LEU A 23 -35.66 8.35 -7.42
C LEU A 23 -36.96 8.90 -6.83
N LYS A 24 -37.94 8.08 -6.42
CA LYS A 24 -39.27 8.56 -5.98
C LYS A 24 -39.48 8.70 -4.48
N ASP A 25 -38.61 8.17 -3.62
CA ASP A 25 -38.82 8.18 -2.17
C ASP A 25 -37.81 9.06 -1.40
N ARG A 26 -37.67 10.32 -1.82
CA ARG A 26 -37.02 11.35 -1.00
C ARG A 26 -38.02 12.45 -0.65
N THR A 27 -38.78 12.24 0.42
CA THR A 27 -39.34 13.34 1.23
C THR A 27 -39.89 12.79 2.55
N ARG A 28 -39.03 12.71 3.57
CA ARG A 28 -39.34 13.02 4.99
C ARG A 28 -38.25 12.43 5.89
N MET A 29 -37.58 13.32 6.61
CA MET A 29 -37.23 13.25 8.04
C MET A 29 -35.85 13.89 8.28
N THR A 30 -35.89 15.21 8.42
CA THR A 30 -35.09 15.96 9.37
C THR A 30 -35.75 15.87 10.76
N SER A 31 -34.94 15.94 11.83
CA SER A 31 -35.26 15.79 13.27
C SER A 31 -35.58 14.35 13.69
N THR A 32 -34.89 13.70 14.63
CA THR A 32 -34.48 14.18 15.96
C THR A 32 -33.26 13.41 16.47
N VAL A 33 -32.26 14.16 16.92
CA VAL A 33 -31.15 13.70 17.78
C VAL A 33 -31.58 13.85 19.24
N CYS A 34 -31.08 12.99 20.12
CA CYS A 34 -31.26 12.98 21.60
C CYS A 34 -32.58 12.42 22.16
N ALA A 35 -32.56 11.12 22.44
CA ALA A 35 -33.35 10.30 23.38
C ALA A 35 -33.61 8.98 22.63
N SER A 36 -32.93 7.88 22.92
CA SER A 36 -33.19 7.08 24.12
C SER A 36 -32.00 6.14 24.38
N LEU A 37 -31.08 6.54 25.24
CA LEU A 37 -30.13 5.66 25.92
C LEU A 37 -30.60 5.50 27.36
N THR A 38 -31.66 4.71 27.58
CA THR A 38 -32.03 4.04 28.84
C THR A 38 -33.46 3.52 28.73
N PHE A 39 -33.60 2.23 28.50
CA PHE A 39 -34.59 1.30 29.08
C PHE A 39 -34.82 0.13 28.13
N GLY A 40 -34.67 -1.08 28.65
CA GLY A 40 -34.96 -2.30 27.89
C GLY A 40 -34.24 -3.55 28.39
N ALA A 41 -33.84 -3.63 29.66
CA ALA A 41 -33.65 -4.91 30.32
C ALA A 41 -35.02 -5.41 30.75
N THR A 42 -35.61 -6.36 30.01
CA THR A 42 -36.40 -7.51 30.51
C THR A 42 -37.07 -8.28 29.36
N PHE A 43 -37.12 -9.61 29.53
CA PHE A 43 -37.73 -10.65 28.68
C PHE A 43 -37.00 -11.06 27.41
N PHE A 44 -36.11 -12.06 27.57
CA PHE A 44 -36.29 -13.38 26.94
C PHE A 44 -35.60 -14.44 27.82
N SER A 45 -36.42 -15.25 28.50
CA SER A 45 -36.02 -16.51 29.11
C SER A 45 -36.05 -17.61 28.04
N GLY A 46 -34.89 -18.15 27.68
CA GLY A 46 -34.74 -19.28 26.76
C GLY A 46 -33.27 -19.62 26.51
N PRO A 47 -32.87 -20.90 26.43
CA PRO A 47 -31.46 -21.29 26.42
C PRO A 47 -30.83 -20.99 25.05
N PHE A 48 -29.66 -20.33 25.08
CA PHE A 48 -28.73 -20.19 23.95
C PHE A 48 -29.23 -19.47 22.68
N VAL A 49 -29.41 -18.15 22.77
CA VAL A 49 -29.17 -17.29 21.60
C VAL A 49 -27.77 -16.68 21.76
N LYS A 50 -26.73 -17.39 21.31
CA LYS A 50 -25.45 -16.73 21.05
C LYS A 50 -25.70 -15.74 19.92
N SER A 51 -25.84 -14.46 20.25
CA SER A 51 -25.91 -13.39 19.26
C SER A 51 -24.60 -13.37 18.48
N PHE A 52 -24.62 -13.70 17.19
CA PHE A 52 -23.47 -13.55 16.31
C PHE A 52 -23.42 -12.09 15.83
N CYS A 53 -23.08 -11.18 16.74
CA CYS A 53 -22.74 -9.83 16.34
C CYS A 53 -21.35 -9.84 15.68
N VAL A 54 -21.19 -9.09 14.59
CA VAL A 54 -19.87 -8.59 14.23
C VAL A 54 -19.42 -7.75 15.40
N SER A 55 -18.45 -8.25 16.15
CA SER A 55 -18.18 -7.65 17.45
C SER A 55 -17.61 -6.24 17.24
N PRO A 56 -18.03 -5.25 18.05
CA PRO A 56 -17.43 -3.91 18.09
C PRO A 56 -15.91 -3.91 17.93
N GLU A 57 -15.26 -4.87 18.60
CA GLU A 57 -13.82 -5.05 18.58
C GLU A 57 -13.30 -5.44 17.19
N PHE A 58 -14.01 -6.24 16.40
CA PHE A 58 -13.58 -6.56 15.03
C PHE A 58 -13.65 -5.36 14.09
N LEU A 59 -14.71 -4.54 14.19
CA LEU A 59 -14.82 -3.34 13.37
C LEU A 59 -13.79 -2.31 13.80
N ASP A 60 -13.60 -2.12 15.11
CA ASP A 60 -12.52 -1.28 15.64
C ASP A 60 -11.17 -1.79 15.16
N ASP A 61 -10.85 -3.08 15.30
CA ASP A 61 -9.60 -3.68 14.83
C ASP A 61 -9.42 -3.52 13.31
N PHE A 62 -10.49 -3.71 12.52
CA PHE A 62 -10.45 -3.56 11.08
C PHE A 62 -10.14 -2.11 10.68
N TYR A 63 -10.85 -1.14 11.24
CA TYR A 63 -10.64 0.28 10.92
C TYR A 63 -9.36 0.84 11.55
N MET A 64 -8.93 0.31 12.70
CA MET A 64 -7.61 0.56 13.28
C MET A 64 -6.48 -0.04 12.47
N LYS A 65 -6.76 -1.05 11.64
CA LYS A 65 -5.76 -1.68 10.78
C LYS A 65 -5.73 -1.13 9.36
N TYR A 66 -6.87 -0.80 8.78
CA TYR A 66 -6.98 -0.45 7.36
C TYR A 66 -7.59 0.93 7.07
N GLY A 67 -7.98 1.69 8.10
CA GLY A 67 -8.64 2.98 7.91
C GLY A 67 -9.86 2.91 6.98
N SER A 68 -10.21 4.04 6.37
CA SER A 68 -11.33 4.14 5.42
C SER A 68 -10.99 3.78 3.97
N LEU A 69 -9.69 3.65 3.64
CA LEU A 69 -9.22 3.43 2.27
C LEU A 69 -9.49 2.01 1.75
N ILE A 70 -9.57 1.02 2.66
CA ILE A 70 -9.99 -0.33 2.32
C ILE A 70 -11.45 -0.51 2.76
N PRO A 71 -12.39 -0.65 1.81
CA PRO A 71 -13.78 -0.90 2.17
C PRO A 71 -13.89 -2.28 2.82
N LEU A 72 -14.56 -2.33 3.98
CA LEU A 72 -14.94 -3.59 4.62
C LEU A 72 -15.76 -4.44 3.64
N ARG A 73 -15.22 -5.58 3.19
CA ARG A 73 -15.93 -6.44 2.24
C ARG A 73 -16.77 -7.47 2.98
N LYS A 74 -17.81 -7.97 2.31
CA LYS A 74 -18.62 -9.11 2.79
C LYS A 74 -17.72 -10.27 3.22
N ASN A 75 -16.70 -10.60 2.43
CA ASN A 75 -15.80 -11.71 2.71
C ASN A 75 -14.97 -11.52 3.99
N ASP A 76 -14.63 -10.29 4.39
CA ASP A 76 -13.89 -10.03 5.62
C ASP A 76 -14.77 -10.31 6.84
N VAL A 77 -16.03 -9.87 6.77
CA VAL A 77 -17.06 -10.18 7.76
C VAL A 77 -17.34 -11.69 7.81
N LEU A 78 -17.50 -12.34 6.66
CA LEU A 78 -17.70 -13.80 6.59
C LEU A 78 -16.50 -14.56 7.17
N ARG A 79 -15.26 -14.14 6.89
CA ARG A 79 -14.04 -14.76 7.42
C ARG A 79 -13.97 -14.60 8.94
N HIS A 80 -14.26 -13.41 9.45
CA HIS A 80 -14.33 -13.16 10.89
C HIS A 80 -15.38 -14.05 11.55
N LEU A 81 -16.59 -14.10 10.99
CA LEU A 81 -17.69 -14.87 11.54
C LEU A 81 -17.45 -16.39 11.42
N LYS A 82 -16.78 -16.86 10.37
CA LYS A 82 -16.36 -18.28 10.25
C LYS A 82 -15.28 -18.66 11.26
N GLY A 83 -14.33 -17.76 11.56
CA GLY A 83 -13.36 -17.96 12.64
C GLY A 83 -14.01 -17.90 14.04
N LYS A 84 -14.99 -17.01 14.17
CA LYS A 84 -16.04 -16.92 15.21
C LYS A 84 -16.74 -18.24 15.52
N PHE A 85 -17.27 -18.83 14.47
CA PHE A 85 -18.40 -19.71 14.59
C PHE A 85 -18.52 -20.65 13.39
N TYR A 86 -18.70 -21.95 13.65
CA TYR A 86 -18.55 -22.98 12.63
C TYR A 86 -19.75 -23.21 11.69
N THR A 87 -20.94 -22.60 11.86
CA THR A 87 -22.10 -22.90 10.99
C THR A 87 -23.14 -21.78 10.87
N GLY A 88 -23.68 -21.59 9.65
CA GLY A 88 -25.02 -21.02 9.39
C GLY A 88 -25.13 -19.50 9.28
N LEU A 89 -24.69 -18.91 8.15
CA LEU A 89 -24.67 -17.44 7.95
C LEU A 89 -25.65 -16.89 6.90
N SER A 90 -26.48 -17.72 6.28
CA SER A 90 -27.28 -17.33 5.10
C SER A 90 -28.47 -16.41 5.42
N ASP A 91 -29.06 -16.50 6.61
CA ASP A 91 -30.44 -16.00 6.82
C ASP A 91 -30.55 -14.61 7.45
N ARG A 92 -29.45 -13.88 7.70
CA ARG A 92 -29.49 -12.66 8.54
C ARG A 92 -28.71 -11.45 8.01
N LYS A 93 -28.80 -11.22 6.69
CA LYS A 93 -28.08 -10.16 5.96
C LYS A 93 -28.45 -8.72 6.40
N ASN A 94 -29.69 -8.49 6.82
CA ASN A 94 -30.20 -7.15 7.17
C ASN A 94 -29.73 -6.67 8.56
N THR A 95 -29.59 -7.58 9.52
CA THR A 95 -29.10 -7.30 10.89
C THR A 95 -27.62 -6.90 10.89
N VAL A 96 -26.83 -7.48 9.98
CA VAL A 96 -25.42 -7.08 9.80
C VAL A 96 -25.31 -5.64 9.28
N LEU A 97 -26.23 -5.22 8.42
CA LEU A 97 -26.20 -3.89 7.80
C LEU A 97 -26.56 -2.77 8.79
N SER A 98 -27.54 -3.01 9.68
CA SER A 98 -27.91 -2.03 10.72
C SER A 98 -26.79 -1.83 11.73
N GLU A 99 -26.09 -2.91 12.11
CA GLU A 99 -25.02 -2.85 13.10
C GLU A 99 -23.79 -2.10 12.56
N VAL A 100 -23.40 -2.36 11.31
CA VAL A 100 -22.36 -1.60 10.60
C VAL A 100 -22.70 -0.10 10.54
N THR A 101 -23.98 0.24 10.37
CA THR A 101 -24.44 1.63 10.28
C THR A 101 -24.37 2.34 11.63
N SER A 102 -24.79 1.67 12.71
CA SER A 102 -24.67 2.16 14.09
C SER A 102 -23.20 2.38 14.49
N TYR A 103 -22.33 1.45 14.11
CA TYR A 103 -20.91 1.52 14.44
C TYR A 103 -20.17 2.67 13.73
N ARG A 104 -20.55 2.95 12.46
CA ARG A 104 -20.02 4.11 11.71
C ARG A 104 -20.32 5.43 12.42
N ALA A 105 -21.49 5.56 13.06
CA ALA A 105 -21.84 6.75 13.83
C ALA A 105 -21.01 6.89 15.11
N ALA A 106 -20.64 5.78 15.75
CA ALA A 106 -19.87 5.76 17.00
C ALA A 106 -18.37 6.08 16.80
N ILE A 107 -17.76 5.65 15.69
CA ILE A 107 -16.34 5.94 15.39
C ILE A 107 -16.08 7.44 15.22
N LEU A 108 -17.07 8.21 14.77
CA LEU A 108 -16.97 9.67 14.61
C LEU A 108 -16.81 10.44 15.94
N GLN A 109 -17.03 9.79 17.08
CA GLN A 109 -17.05 10.44 18.41
C GLN A 109 -15.85 10.10 19.30
N LYS A 110 -15.01 9.11 18.93
CA LYS A 110 -13.82 8.73 19.73
C LYS A 110 -12.57 9.52 19.28
N PRO A 111 -11.71 10.02 20.19
CA PRO A 111 -10.42 10.56 19.82
C PRO A 111 -9.56 9.45 19.22
N VAL A 112 -9.37 9.51 17.90
CA VAL A 112 -8.61 8.53 17.13
C VAL A 112 -7.15 8.61 17.59
N ARG A 113 -6.63 7.54 18.23
CA ARG A 113 -5.17 7.35 18.38
C ARG A 113 -4.57 7.49 16.99
N SER A 114 -3.48 8.25 16.83
CA SER A 114 -2.87 8.50 15.52
C SER A 114 -2.54 7.17 14.84
N PHE A 115 -3.35 6.80 13.84
CA PHE A 115 -3.22 5.55 13.08
C PHE A 115 -1.81 5.48 12.49
N GLN A 116 -1.11 4.37 12.78
CA GLN A 116 0.24 4.12 12.32
C GLN A 116 0.45 2.65 12.02
N VAL A 117 1.26 2.36 11.00
CA VAL A 117 1.71 1.02 10.65
C VAL A 117 3.23 0.97 10.86
N VAL A 118 3.68 0.05 11.71
CA VAL A 118 5.11 -0.11 12.02
C VAL A 118 5.60 -1.42 11.44
N TYR A 119 6.71 -1.36 10.69
CA TYR A 119 7.38 -2.54 10.16
C TYR A 119 8.89 -2.35 10.17
N LYS A 120 9.60 -3.22 10.90
CA LYS A 120 11.04 -3.09 11.17
C LYS A 120 11.35 -1.68 11.71
N LYS A 121 12.16 -0.91 10.97
CA LYS A 121 12.57 0.46 11.31
C LYS A 121 11.65 1.54 10.73
N HIS A 122 10.61 1.15 9.96
CA HIS A 122 9.71 2.08 9.28
C HIS A 122 8.41 2.25 10.07
N THR A 123 7.94 3.49 10.11
CA THR A 123 6.66 3.87 10.70
C THR A 123 5.92 4.72 9.68
N LEU A 124 4.77 4.24 9.20
CA LEU A 124 3.88 4.99 8.33
C LEU A 124 2.74 5.57 9.14
N THR A 125 2.53 6.86 9.02
CA THR A 125 1.34 7.55 9.53
C THR A 125 0.17 7.40 8.56
N LEU A 126 -1.02 7.82 9.00
CA LEU A 126 -2.16 7.94 8.10
C LEU A 126 -1.87 8.89 6.92
N ASP A 127 -1.14 9.99 7.14
CA ASP A 127 -0.80 10.95 6.08
C ASP A 127 0.11 10.32 5.02
N ASP A 128 1.09 9.50 5.44
CA ASP A 128 1.93 8.74 4.52
C ASP A 128 1.10 7.80 3.67
N LEU A 129 0.16 7.07 4.29
CA LEU A 129 -0.66 6.09 3.58
C LEU A 129 -1.74 6.75 2.70
N LEU A 130 -2.18 7.96 3.02
CA LEU A 130 -3.09 8.75 2.18
C LEU A 130 -2.43 9.19 0.86
N THR A 131 -1.10 9.10 0.73
CA THR A 131 -0.43 9.26 -0.57
C THR A 131 -0.80 8.17 -1.58
N LEU A 132 -1.30 7.02 -1.13
CA LEU A 132 -1.83 5.96 -1.99
C LEU A 132 -3.26 6.24 -2.45
N ALA A 133 -3.96 7.22 -1.87
CA ALA A 133 -5.31 7.58 -2.28
C ALA A 133 -5.33 8.26 -3.66
N ASP A 134 -6.32 7.88 -4.48
CA ASP A 134 -6.67 8.51 -5.75
C ASP A 134 -5.47 8.82 -6.67
N GLN A 135 -5.15 10.10 -6.82
CA GLN A 135 -4.13 10.64 -7.72
C GLN A 135 -3.00 11.32 -6.93
N ASN A 136 -2.82 11.00 -5.65
CA ASN A 136 -1.76 11.57 -4.84
C ASN A 136 -0.40 10.97 -5.21
N TRP A 137 0.65 11.78 -5.06
CA TRP A 137 2.02 11.34 -5.29
C TRP A 137 2.52 10.54 -4.09
N LEU A 138 3.15 9.40 -4.34
CA LEU A 138 3.77 8.61 -3.29
C LEU A 138 4.95 9.35 -2.67
N ASN A 139 5.08 9.24 -1.36
CA ASN A 139 6.23 9.76 -0.64
C ASN A 139 7.31 8.68 -0.42
N ASP A 140 8.44 9.12 0.13
CA ASP A 140 9.58 8.27 0.44
C ASP A 140 9.29 7.23 1.51
N GLN A 141 8.41 7.51 2.48
CA GLN A 141 8.08 6.57 3.55
C GLN A 141 7.38 5.33 2.99
N VAL A 142 6.35 5.53 2.15
CA VAL A 142 5.66 4.45 1.44
C VAL A 142 6.64 3.68 0.54
N MET A 143 7.44 4.39 -0.25
CA MET A 143 8.43 3.79 -1.16
C MET A 143 9.41 2.86 -0.41
N ASN A 144 9.98 3.36 0.70
CA ASN A 144 11.01 2.65 1.46
C ASN A 144 10.42 1.46 2.24
N MET A 145 9.27 1.62 2.89
CA MET A 145 8.65 0.52 3.63
C MET A 145 8.17 -0.59 2.70
N TYR A 146 7.61 -0.26 1.53
CA TYR A 146 7.24 -1.28 0.54
C TYR A 146 8.47 -2.00 -0.04
N GLY A 147 9.57 -1.29 -0.23
CA GLY A 147 10.87 -1.88 -0.60
C GLY A 147 11.34 -2.95 0.40
N GLU A 148 11.15 -2.73 1.70
CA GLU A 148 11.44 -3.76 2.73
C GLU A 148 10.55 -5.00 2.59
N LEU A 149 9.25 -4.83 2.28
CA LEU A 149 8.35 -5.96 2.00
C LEU A 149 8.80 -6.77 0.79
N ILE A 150 9.29 -6.10 -0.26
CA ILE A 150 9.85 -6.75 -1.46
C ILE A 150 11.10 -7.57 -1.11
N MET A 151 12.03 -7.01 -0.33
CA MET A 151 13.25 -7.71 0.08
C MET A 151 12.92 -9.00 0.86
N ASP A 152 12.00 -8.92 1.81
CA ASP A 152 11.60 -10.08 2.63
C ASP A 152 10.88 -11.14 1.81
N SER A 153 9.98 -10.73 0.91
CA SER A 153 9.25 -11.65 0.03
C SER A 153 10.13 -12.32 -1.02
N SER A 154 11.31 -11.75 -1.31
CA SER A 154 12.28 -12.30 -2.26
C SER A 154 13.33 -13.23 -1.63
N HIS A 155 13.14 -13.59 -0.34
CA HIS A 155 14.12 -14.33 0.45
C HIS A 155 15.52 -13.71 0.42
N GLN A 156 15.59 -12.37 0.47
CA GLN A 156 16.84 -11.60 0.47
C GLN A 156 17.70 -11.76 -0.79
N LYS A 157 17.17 -12.35 -1.88
CA LYS A 157 17.86 -12.42 -3.18
C LYS A 157 17.82 -11.07 -3.93
N VAL A 158 16.86 -10.22 -3.60
CA VAL A 158 16.72 -8.87 -4.15
C VAL A 158 17.08 -7.87 -3.06
N HIS A 159 17.79 -6.81 -3.42
CA HIS A 159 18.06 -5.71 -2.51
C HIS A 159 17.42 -4.42 -3.04
N PHE A 160 16.56 -3.81 -2.24
CA PHE A 160 15.91 -2.55 -2.53
C PHE A 160 16.64 -1.43 -1.78
N LEU A 161 17.26 -0.51 -2.51
CA LEU A 161 17.99 0.59 -1.93
C LEU A 161 17.03 1.65 -1.41
N ASN A 162 17.39 2.31 -0.33
CA ASN A 162 16.61 3.41 0.21
C ASN A 162 16.53 4.56 -0.81
N SER A 163 15.37 5.22 -0.93
CA SER A 163 15.10 6.28 -1.89
C SER A 163 16.04 7.49 -1.80
N PHE A 164 16.65 7.74 -0.65
CA PHE A 164 17.62 8.81 -0.47
C PHE A 164 19.03 8.45 -0.99
N PHE A 165 19.29 7.17 -1.27
CA PHE A 165 20.59 6.68 -1.69
C PHE A 165 21.11 7.41 -2.93
N HIS A 166 20.28 7.50 -3.98
CA HIS A 166 20.68 8.13 -5.23
C HIS A 166 21.03 9.61 -5.02
N ARG A 167 20.18 10.37 -4.32
CA ARG A 167 20.43 11.78 -4.02
C ARG A 167 21.74 11.97 -3.24
N GLN A 168 21.98 11.11 -2.26
CA GLN A 168 23.20 11.14 -1.46
C GLN A 168 24.44 10.81 -2.30
N LEU A 169 24.35 9.83 -3.20
CA LEU A 169 25.41 9.48 -4.15
C LEU A 169 25.72 10.64 -5.09
N MET A 170 24.69 11.32 -5.61
CA MET A 170 24.87 12.45 -6.53
C MET A 170 25.49 13.68 -5.86
N THR A 171 25.16 13.93 -4.59
CA THR A 171 25.60 15.12 -3.87
C THR A 171 26.97 14.93 -3.20
N LYS A 172 27.26 13.74 -2.66
CA LYS A 172 28.48 13.47 -1.88
C LYS A 172 29.38 12.40 -2.47
N GLY A 173 29.05 11.87 -3.65
CA GLY A 173 29.80 10.78 -4.29
C GLY A 173 29.76 9.48 -3.48
N TYR A 174 30.68 8.58 -3.81
CA TYR A 174 30.81 7.27 -3.15
C TYR A 174 31.02 7.40 -1.63
N ASP A 175 31.84 8.35 -1.18
CA ASP A 175 32.12 8.54 0.24
C ASP A 175 30.88 8.84 1.08
N GLY A 176 29.88 9.50 0.49
CA GLY A 176 28.60 9.80 1.15
C GLY A 176 27.71 8.58 1.36
N VAL A 177 27.92 7.50 0.59
CA VAL A 177 27.08 6.30 0.60
C VAL A 177 27.82 5.01 0.97
N LYS A 178 29.16 4.99 1.03
CA LYS A 178 29.99 3.79 1.29
C LYS A 178 29.62 2.99 2.55
N ARG A 179 28.96 3.62 3.53
CA ARG A 179 28.52 2.97 4.78
C ARG A 179 27.11 2.38 4.70
N TRP A 180 26.32 2.73 3.68
CA TRP A 180 24.91 2.33 3.56
C TRP A 180 24.78 0.83 3.28
N THR A 181 25.79 0.25 2.63
CA THR A 181 25.90 -1.19 2.30
C THR A 181 26.89 -1.91 3.23
N LYS A 182 27.30 -1.30 4.36
CA LYS A 182 28.33 -1.91 5.24
C LYS A 182 27.93 -3.30 5.74
N GLN A 183 26.64 -3.53 5.98
CA GLN A 183 26.10 -4.79 6.51
C GLN A 183 25.42 -5.64 5.43
N VAL A 184 25.52 -5.27 4.16
CA VAL A 184 24.86 -5.96 3.05
C VAL A 184 25.89 -6.24 1.97
N ASP A 185 26.07 -7.52 1.64
CA ASP A 185 26.78 -7.89 0.43
C ASP A 185 25.85 -7.73 -0.78
N LEU A 186 26.12 -6.72 -1.60
CA LEU A 186 25.34 -6.47 -2.83
C LEU A 186 25.65 -7.50 -3.92
N PHE A 187 26.83 -8.11 -3.90
CA PHE A 187 27.33 -8.95 -5.00
C PHE A 187 26.77 -10.37 -4.96
N SER A 188 26.30 -10.82 -3.80
CA SER A 188 25.52 -12.07 -3.67
C SER A 188 24.04 -11.92 -4.02
N LYS A 189 23.57 -10.71 -4.32
CA LYS A 189 22.18 -10.47 -4.72
C LYS A 189 21.98 -10.84 -6.18
N ARG A 190 20.78 -11.28 -6.52
CA ARG A 190 20.35 -11.50 -7.90
C ARG A 190 20.06 -10.16 -8.59
N LEU A 191 19.36 -9.27 -7.89
CA LEU A 191 18.84 -8.04 -8.45
C LEU A 191 18.94 -6.91 -7.42
N LEU A 192 19.43 -5.76 -7.85
CA LEU A 192 19.38 -4.52 -7.10
C LEU A 192 18.29 -3.62 -7.69
N LEU A 193 17.47 -3.06 -6.83
CA LEU A 193 16.40 -2.11 -7.16
C LEU A 193 16.76 -0.76 -6.54
N VAL A 194 16.98 0.25 -7.38
CA VAL A 194 17.37 1.59 -6.94
C VAL A 194 16.28 2.59 -7.33
N PRO A 195 15.33 2.89 -6.45
CA PRO A 195 14.37 3.96 -6.69
C PRO A 195 15.11 5.30 -6.79
N ILE A 196 14.76 6.08 -7.81
CA ILE A 196 15.34 7.38 -8.11
C ILE A 196 14.24 8.42 -7.93
N HIS A 197 14.41 9.27 -6.91
CA HIS A 197 13.59 10.47 -6.77
C HIS A 197 14.26 11.62 -7.52
N LEU A 198 13.62 12.07 -8.58
CA LEU A 198 13.87 13.37 -9.19
C LEU A 198 12.95 14.41 -8.53
N GLU A 199 12.98 15.67 -8.96
CA GLU A 199 12.23 16.74 -8.30
C GLU A 199 10.73 16.44 -8.16
N VAL A 200 10.10 16.01 -9.25
CA VAL A 200 8.65 15.73 -9.33
C VAL A 200 8.36 14.37 -9.98
N HIS A 201 9.34 13.45 -9.97
CA HIS A 201 9.23 12.19 -10.69
C HIS A 201 9.98 11.05 -10.01
N TRP A 202 9.38 9.86 -10.06
CA TRP A 202 10.00 8.62 -9.61
C TRP A 202 10.31 7.74 -10.82
N CYS A 203 11.55 7.27 -10.91
CA CYS A 203 11.92 6.19 -11.82
C CYS A 203 12.72 5.12 -11.08
N LEU A 204 12.98 3.99 -11.73
CA LEU A 204 13.67 2.85 -11.14
C LEU A 204 14.86 2.48 -12.00
N VAL A 205 16.05 2.46 -11.40
CA VAL A 205 17.21 1.80 -12.00
C VAL A 205 17.36 0.43 -11.37
N THR A 206 17.65 -0.57 -12.20
CA THR A 206 17.95 -1.91 -11.72
C THR A 206 19.34 -2.34 -12.14
N ALA A 207 19.96 -3.20 -11.34
CA ALA A 207 21.16 -3.93 -11.72
C ALA A 207 20.91 -5.43 -11.52
N ASP A 208 20.75 -6.15 -12.62
CA ASP A 208 20.74 -7.61 -12.62
C ASP A 208 22.17 -8.11 -12.57
N ILE A 209 22.56 -8.68 -11.43
CA ILE A 209 23.94 -9.13 -11.19
C ILE A 209 24.26 -10.38 -12.01
N VAL A 210 23.25 -11.22 -12.26
CA VAL A 210 23.42 -12.49 -12.99
C VAL A 210 23.59 -12.21 -14.47
N GLN A 211 22.75 -11.35 -15.04
CA GLN A 211 22.80 -10.96 -16.45
C GLN A 211 23.83 -9.86 -16.72
N LYS A 212 24.42 -9.26 -15.68
CA LYS A 212 25.29 -8.08 -15.76
C LYS A 212 24.64 -6.98 -16.60
N LYS A 213 23.39 -6.65 -16.25
CA LYS A 213 22.57 -5.71 -17.02
C LYS A 213 22.03 -4.62 -16.12
N ILE A 214 22.17 -3.37 -16.56
CA ILE A 214 21.52 -2.22 -15.94
C ILE A 214 20.37 -1.77 -16.82
N CYS A 215 19.19 -1.67 -16.24
CA CYS A 215 17.99 -1.19 -16.93
C CYS A 215 17.40 0.02 -16.20
N LEU A 216 16.93 0.99 -16.98
CA LEU A 216 16.07 2.07 -16.49
C LEU A 216 14.61 1.70 -16.78
N TYR A 217 13.77 1.81 -15.76
CA TYR A 217 12.31 1.71 -15.84
C TYR A 217 11.73 3.08 -15.50
N ASP A 218 11.21 3.74 -16.53
CA ASP A 218 10.60 5.05 -16.41
C ASP A 218 9.23 5.03 -17.10
N SER A 219 8.18 5.31 -16.35
CA SER A 219 6.80 5.35 -16.82
C SER A 219 6.45 6.60 -17.64
N GLN A 220 7.34 7.62 -17.67
CA GLN A 220 7.25 8.82 -18.50
C GLN A 220 8.28 8.86 -19.63
N GLY A 221 9.20 7.89 -19.69
CA GLY A 221 10.19 7.79 -20.77
C GLY A 221 11.36 8.78 -20.71
N ASN A 222 11.73 9.31 -19.54
CA ASN A 222 12.89 10.21 -19.42
C ASN A 222 14.24 9.48 -19.49
N GLY A 223 15.30 10.22 -19.86
CA GLY A 223 16.64 9.69 -20.18
C GLY A 223 17.49 9.17 -19.02
N LEU A 224 18.64 8.56 -19.37
CA LEU A 224 19.47 7.68 -18.52
C LEU A 224 20.13 8.32 -17.28
N GLN A 225 20.14 7.56 -16.18
CA GLN A 225 20.99 7.73 -15.00
C GLN A 225 22.24 6.82 -15.05
N LYS A 226 23.36 7.25 -15.65
CA LYS A 226 24.62 6.46 -15.73
C LYS A 226 25.35 6.25 -14.39
N ASN A 227 24.90 6.93 -13.34
CA ASN A 227 25.63 7.05 -12.08
C ASN A 227 25.62 5.76 -11.26
N ILE A 228 24.62 4.89 -11.44
CA ILE A 228 24.52 3.62 -10.71
C ILE A 228 25.59 2.63 -11.16
N LEU A 229 25.89 2.52 -12.45
CA LEU A 229 26.98 1.66 -12.94
C LEU A 229 28.33 2.07 -12.32
N LYS A 230 28.61 3.37 -12.33
CA LYS A 230 29.84 3.93 -11.74
C LYS A 230 29.94 3.62 -10.24
N TYR A 231 28.83 3.74 -9.50
CA TYR A 231 28.77 3.35 -8.10
C TYR A 231 29.13 1.87 -7.90
N LEU A 232 28.48 0.97 -8.65
CA LEU A 232 28.70 -0.48 -8.51
C LEU A 232 30.14 -0.88 -8.83
N MET A 233 30.76 -0.29 -9.85
CA MET A 233 32.18 -0.51 -10.17
C MET A 233 33.10 -0.06 -9.02
N THR A 234 32.79 1.07 -8.38
CA THR A 234 33.57 1.61 -7.26
C THR A 234 33.40 0.75 -6.01
N GLU A 235 32.17 0.37 -5.68
CA GLU A 235 31.88 -0.54 -4.56
C GLU A 235 32.57 -1.89 -4.76
N ALA A 236 32.56 -2.45 -5.98
CA ALA A 236 33.21 -3.73 -6.27
C ALA A 236 34.72 -3.66 -6.03
N LYS A 237 35.37 -2.59 -6.50
CA LYS A 237 36.80 -2.35 -6.27
C LYS A 237 37.12 -2.27 -4.78
N GLU A 238 36.35 -1.50 -4.02
CA GLU A 238 36.53 -1.32 -2.57
C GLU A 238 36.30 -2.61 -1.77
N LYS A 239 35.35 -3.44 -2.22
CA LYS A 239 35.07 -4.76 -1.64
C LYS A 239 35.93 -5.88 -2.23
N LYS A 240 36.90 -5.55 -3.09
CA LYS A 240 37.84 -6.48 -3.75
C LYS A 240 37.14 -7.57 -4.58
N GLN A 241 36.02 -7.23 -5.22
CA GLN A 241 35.22 -8.09 -6.08
C GLN A 241 35.65 -7.98 -7.55
N THR A 242 36.90 -8.34 -7.86
CA THR A 242 37.51 -8.10 -9.19
C THR A 242 36.77 -8.78 -10.35
N ALA A 243 36.13 -9.93 -10.11
CA ALA A 243 35.33 -10.65 -11.11
C ALA A 243 34.05 -9.89 -11.56
N PHE A 244 33.66 -8.85 -10.82
CA PHE A 244 32.46 -8.06 -11.10
C PHE A 244 32.67 -7.01 -12.21
N GLU A 245 33.91 -6.58 -12.46
CA GLU A 245 34.22 -5.34 -13.20
C GLU A 245 33.95 -5.40 -14.72
N SER A 246 33.73 -6.59 -15.31
CA SER A 246 33.59 -6.76 -16.77
C SER A 246 32.25 -7.37 -17.19
N GLY A 247 31.78 -7.02 -18.40
CA GLY A 247 30.62 -7.64 -19.06
C GLY A 247 29.28 -6.94 -18.82
N TRP A 248 29.29 -5.73 -18.26
CA TRP A 248 28.08 -4.97 -18.00
C TRP A 248 27.50 -4.33 -19.25
N THR A 249 26.20 -4.50 -19.45
CA THR A 249 25.44 -3.82 -20.50
C THR A 249 24.43 -2.85 -19.89
N VAL A 250 24.18 -1.75 -20.58
CA VAL A 250 23.15 -0.78 -20.22
C VAL A 250 22.06 -0.85 -21.27
N ALA A 251 20.84 -1.14 -20.84
CA ALA A 251 19.69 -1.24 -21.71
C ALA A 251 18.59 -0.25 -21.32
N PHE A 252 17.85 0.16 -22.33
CA PHE A 252 16.62 0.93 -22.22
C PHE A 252 15.50 -0.03 -22.57
N ASP A 253 14.60 -0.28 -21.63
CA ASP A 253 13.48 -1.16 -21.91
C ASP A 253 12.35 -0.32 -22.54
N GLU A 254 12.32 -0.29 -23.88
CA GLU A 254 11.31 0.45 -24.65
C GLU A 254 9.89 -0.12 -24.50
N LYS A 255 9.72 -1.26 -23.81
CA LYS A 255 8.42 -1.97 -23.70
C LYS A 255 7.92 -2.09 -22.26
N VAL A 256 8.14 -1.06 -21.44
CA VAL A 256 7.59 -1.01 -20.08
C VAL A 256 6.25 -0.26 -20.06
N PRO A 257 5.27 -0.70 -19.23
CA PRO A 257 3.98 -0.01 -19.09
C PRO A 257 4.14 1.49 -18.82
N GLN A 258 3.61 2.36 -19.66
CA GLN A 258 3.71 3.81 -19.46
C GLN A 258 2.53 4.36 -18.65
N GLN A 259 2.78 5.40 -17.87
CA GLN A 259 1.71 6.17 -17.21
C GLN A 259 1.08 7.14 -18.22
N THR A 260 -0.19 7.50 -18.00
CA THR A 260 -0.90 8.48 -18.84
C THR A 260 -1.32 9.72 -18.05
N ASN A 261 -0.78 9.91 -16.85
CA ASN A 261 -0.96 11.08 -16.00
C ASN A 261 0.40 11.53 -15.43
N GLU A 262 0.42 12.47 -14.50
CA GLU A 262 1.66 13.00 -13.90
C GLU A 262 1.95 12.43 -12.50
N ASN A 263 1.06 11.57 -11.98
CA ASN A 263 0.95 11.34 -10.53
C ASN A 263 1.27 9.90 -10.10
N ASP A 264 1.25 8.97 -11.04
CA ASP A 264 1.36 7.54 -10.73
C ASP A 264 2.80 7.00 -10.82
N CYS A 265 3.79 7.81 -11.16
CA CYS A 265 5.18 7.39 -11.33
C CYS A 265 5.71 6.56 -10.15
N GLY A 266 5.41 6.98 -8.91
CA GLY A 266 5.77 6.22 -7.70
C GLY A 266 5.11 4.84 -7.63
N VAL A 267 3.85 4.71 -8.06
CA VAL A 267 3.12 3.43 -8.10
C VAL A 267 3.70 2.52 -9.17
N PHE A 268 4.02 3.06 -10.35
CA PHE A 268 4.70 2.31 -11.41
C PHE A 268 6.07 1.79 -10.92
N VAL A 269 6.86 2.61 -10.23
CA VAL A 269 8.14 2.17 -9.63
C VAL A 269 7.95 1.00 -8.66
N LEU A 270 6.95 1.06 -7.78
CA LEU A 270 6.65 -0.03 -6.86
C LEU A 270 6.17 -1.29 -7.59
N GLU A 271 5.36 -1.15 -8.65
CA GLU A 271 4.87 -2.29 -9.43
C GLU A 271 5.97 -2.95 -10.26
N TYR A 272 6.82 -2.17 -10.93
CA TYR A 272 8.01 -2.68 -11.61
C TYR A 272 8.88 -3.47 -10.62
N SER A 273 9.18 -2.85 -9.48
CA SER A 273 10.01 -3.43 -8.44
C SER A 273 9.46 -4.78 -7.96
N ARG A 274 8.15 -4.83 -7.70
CA ARG A 274 7.45 -6.04 -7.29
C ARG A 274 7.53 -7.12 -8.36
N CYS A 275 7.18 -6.81 -9.61
CA CYS A 275 7.20 -7.80 -10.69
C CYS A 275 8.61 -8.35 -10.94
N LEU A 276 9.62 -7.48 -11.02
CA LEU A 276 11.01 -7.89 -11.24
C LEU A 276 11.58 -8.70 -10.07
N ALA A 277 11.23 -8.34 -8.83
CA ALA A 277 11.66 -9.07 -7.65
C ALA A 277 11.06 -10.49 -7.60
N LEU A 278 9.78 -10.61 -7.97
CA LEU A 278 9.04 -11.88 -8.01
C LEU A 278 9.20 -12.63 -9.35
N THR A 279 10.04 -12.15 -10.27
CA THR A 279 10.27 -12.73 -11.60
C THR A 279 8.97 -12.90 -12.39
N ARG A 280 8.08 -11.90 -12.31
CA ARG A 280 6.80 -11.81 -13.02
C ARG A 280 6.91 -10.83 -14.20
N PRO A 281 6.18 -11.06 -15.30
CA PRO A 281 6.16 -10.13 -16.41
C PRO A 281 5.49 -8.80 -16.00
N LEU A 282 5.88 -7.70 -16.67
CA LEU A 282 5.28 -6.38 -16.50
C LEU A 282 3.93 -6.27 -17.21
N HIS A 283 2.98 -7.15 -16.86
CA HIS A 283 1.64 -7.20 -17.45
C HIS A 283 0.64 -6.38 -16.62
N PHE A 284 0.80 -5.06 -16.65
CA PHE A 284 -0.18 -4.13 -16.10
C PHE A 284 -0.22 -2.86 -16.96
N SER A 285 -1.22 -2.02 -16.73
CA SER A 285 -1.40 -0.76 -17.43
C SER A 285 -1.87 0.33 -16.48
N GLN A 286 -1.96 1.55 -16.99
CA GLN A 286 -2.56 2.68 -16.27
C GLN A 286 -3.97 2.37 -15.71
N LYS A 287 -4.76 1.50 -16.37
CA LYS A 287 -6.11 1.13 -15.92
C LYS A 287 -6.11 0.33 -14.62
N ASP A 288 -5.01 -0.35 -14.32
CA ASP A 288 -4.88 -1.20 -13.14
C ASP A 288 -4.42 -0.42 -11.90
N ILE A 289 -3.89 0.79 -12.08
CA ILE A 289 -3.28 1.60 -11.03
C ILE A 289 -4.22 1.86 -9.83
N PRO A 290 -5.51 2.18 -10.00
CA PRO A 290 -6.42 2.33 -8.86
C PRO A 290 -6.54 1.06 -8.00
N LYS A 291 -6.48 -0.12 -8.63
CA LYS A 291 -6.49 -1.41 -7.91
C LYS A 291 -5.14 -1.66 -7.25
N ILE A 292 -4.03 -1.40 -7.95
CA ILE A 292 -2.66 -1.56 -7.44
C ILE A 292 -2.44 -0.66 -6.21
N ARG A 293 -2.87 0.61 -6.24
CA ARG A 293 -2.82 1.53 -5.08
C ARG A 293 -3.49 0.93 -3.84
N LYS A 294 -4.70 0.40 -4.00
CA LYS A 294 -5.44 -0.27 -2.91
C LYS A 294 -4.72 -1.54 -2.42
N ARG A 295 -4.10 -2.29 -3.34
CA ARG A 295 -3.31 -3.48 -2.99
C ARG A 295 -2.09 -3.09 -2.17
N ILE A 296 -1.29 -2.12 -2.61
CA ILE A 296 -0.11 -1.62 -1.90
C ILE A 296 -0.50 -1.13 -0.50
N TYR A 297 -1.56 -0.34 -0.38
CA TYR A 297 -2.07 0.10 0.93
C TYR A 297 -2.35 -1.10 1.85
N LYS A 298 -3.06 -2.11 1.34
CA LYS A 298 -3.40 -3.31 2.10
C LYS A 298 -2.15 -4.10 2.50
N GLU A 299 -1.20 -4.28 1.58
CA GLU A 299 0.07 -4.98 1.81
C GLU A 299 0.93 -4.29 2.85
N LEU A 300 0.96 -2.94 2.86
CA LEU A 300 1.61 -2.16 3.91
C LEU A 300 0.95 -2.38 5.26
N CYS A 301 -0.38 -2.27 5.34
CA CYS A 301 -1.13 -2.49 6.59
C CYS A 301 -1.02 -3.94 7.10
N ASP A 302 -0.84 -4.91 6.21
CA ASP A 302 -0.60 -6.31 6.56
C ASP A 302 0.88 -6.63 6.80
N CYS A 303 1.78 -5.69 6.52
CA CYS A 303 3.22 -5.87 6.53
C CYS A 303 3.66 -7.11 5.74
N LYS A 304 3.03 -7.37 4.59
CA LYS A 304 3.25 -8.56 3.77
C LYS A 304 2.81 -8.34 2.33
N LEU A 305 3.58 -8.83 1.37
CA LEU A 305 3.14 -8.95 -0.03
C LEU A 305 2.20 -10.14 -0.21
N HIS A 306 1.08 -9.92 -0.90
CA HIS A 306 0.11 -10.96 -1.21
C HIS A 306 0.40 -11.54 -2.58
N GLU A 307 0.50 -12.86 -2.73
CA GLU A 307 0.91 -13.47 -4.00
C GLU A 307 -0.15 -13.38 -5.11
N GLN A 308 -1.41 -13.09 -4.77
CA GLN A 308 -2.56 -13.02 -5.67
C GLN A 308 -3.49 -11.85 -5.29
N ASP A 309 -4.14 -11.26 -6.31
CA ASP A 309 -5.17 -10.22 -6.22
C ASP A 309 -6.59 -10.81 -6.10
#